data_AF-A0A4D7DIX3-F1
#
_entry.id   AF-A0A4D7DIX3-F1
#
_cell.length_a   1.000
_cell.length_b   1.000
_cell.length_c   1.000
_cell.angle_alpha   90.00
_cell.angle_beta   90.00
_cell.angle_gamma   90.00
#
_symmetry.space_group_name_H-M   'P 1'
#
loop_
_entity.id
_entity.type
_entity.pdbx_description
1 polymer ?
#
loop_
_entity_poly.entity_id
_entity_poly.type
_entity_poly.pdbx_seq_one_letter_code
_entity_poly.pdbx_strand_id
1 'polypeptide(L)'
;MADEEQEESGGAAEAFERLSATIEQMRGEQALMRRAIEGLAAERASIDVPDYSETLGHIAQGLDGINGRIDQIVGAIVKSPALAMTPAQISAQIGRAATEVRSADHAALATATNEMKQQARELHGVVRSARAAEKQRDRELWFGLGGFLIGVLLWTFLPGMVAREIAPASWRWPERMAAGMLDMPMWEAGSHLMATDSPASWNGLVSSSRIMSANSETIERCQKAANRAGEPVRCTIRIGAASGSVEAGRKQDQ
;
A
#
# COMPACT_ATOMS: atom_id res chain seq x y z
N MET A 1 91.25 -19.17 26.46
CA MET A 1 90.10 -19.66 27.25
C MET A 1 90.64 -20.14 28.58
N ALA A 2 90.85 -19.21 29.50
CA ALA A 2 91.19 -19.40 30.90
C ALA A 2 91.65 -18.02 31.35
N ASP A 3 90.70 -17.13 31.59
CA ASP A 3 90.98 -15.88 32.27
C ASP A 3 89.82 -15.61 33.23
N GLU A 4 90.19 -15.02 34.37
CA GLU A 4 89.33 -14.42 35.40
C GLU A 4 88.94 -15.30 36.62
N GLU A 5 89.83 -16.19 37.07
CA GLU A 5 89.77 -16.86 38.39
C GLU A 5 90.88 -16.36 39.34
N GLN A 6 90.68 -15.20 39.97
CA GLN A 6 91.45 -14.77 41.16
C GLN A 6 90.82 -13.55 41.86
N GLU A 7 89.60 -13.67 42.37
CA GLU A 7 89.02 -12.67 43.30
C GLU A 7 88.09 -13.28 44.37
N GLU A 8 88.20 -14.59 44.62
CA GLU A 8 87.35 -15.38 45.55
C GLU A 8 87.75 -15.28 47.04
N SER A 9 88.85 -14.58 47.38
CA SER A 9 89.33 -14.42 48.77
C SER A 9 88.80 -13.15 49.47
N GLY A 10 88.20 -12.20 48.73
CA GLY A 10 87.68 -10.94 49.29
C GLY A 10 86.29 -11.06 49.96
N GLY A 11 85.45 -12.00 49.51
CA GLY A 11 84.04 -12.09 49.94
C GLY A 11 83.81 -12.77 51.30
N ALA A 12 84.69 -13.67 51.74
CA ALA A 12 84.49 -14.44 52.96
C ALA A 12 84.65 -13.61 54.24
N ALA A 13 85.60 -12.67 54.27
CA ALA A 13 85.84 -11.80 55.41
C ALA A 13 84.68 -10.80 55.62
N GLU A 14 84.16 -10.21 54.53
CA GLU A 14 83.06 -9.24 54.60
C GLU A 14 81.73 -9.88 55.04
N ALA A 15 81.53 -11.18 54.76
CA ALA A 15 80.38 -11.94 55.24
C ALA A 15 80.43 -12.16 56.76
N PHE A 16 81.62 -12.37 57.33
CA PHE A 16 81.79 -12.60 58.76
C PHE A 16 81.52 -11.32 59.59
N GLU A 17 81.93 -10.16 59.07
CA GLU A 17 81.67 -8.85 59.70
C GLU A 17 80.16 -8.51 59.73
N ARG A 18 79.41 -8.83 58.66
CA ARG A 18 77.95 -8.65 58.66
C ARG A 18 77.26 -9.59 59.66
N LEU A 19 77.71 -10.84 59.74
CA LEU A 19 77.14 -11.81 60.68
C LEU A 19 77.35 -11.35 62.13
N SER A 20 78.56 -10.89 62.49
CA SER A 20 78.84 -10.44 63.86
C SER A 20 77.95 -9.25 64.27
N ALA A 21 77.73 -8.28 63.36
CA ALA A 21 76.83 -7.15 63.60
C ALA A 21 75.37 -7.59 63.85
N THR A 22 74.85 -8.54 63.07
CA THR A 22 73.47 -9.04 63.25
C THR A 22 73.26 -9.79 64.57
N ILE A 23 74.26 -10.56 65.00
CA ILE A 23 74.18 -11.30 66.26
C ILE A 23 74.12 -10.32 67.44
N GLU A 24 74.88 -9.23 67.39
CA GLU A 24 74.90 -8.25 68.48
C GLU A 24 73.57 -7.48 68.58
N GLN A 25 72.94 -7.17 67.45
CA GLN A 25 71.58 -6.61 67.44
C GLN A 25 70.56 -7.57 68.08
N MET A 26 70.57 -8.85 67.69
CA MET A 26 69.64 -9.84 68.24
C MET A 26 69.84 -10.05 69.75
N ARG A 27 71.08 -9.96 70.25
CA ARG A 27 71.34 -10.00 71.70
C ARG A 27 70.76 -8.79 72.43
N GLY A 28 70.83 -7.61 71.83
CA GLY A 28 70.18 -6.40 72.35
C GLY A 28 68.67 -6.55 72.47
N GLU A 29 68.01 -7.10 71.43
CA GLU A 29 66.56 -7.35 71.45
C GLU A 29 66.15 -8.38 72.51
N GLN A 30 66.92 -9.46 72.67
CA GLN A 30 66.66 -10.46 73.71
C GLN A 30 66.82 -9.91 75.13
N ALA A 31 67.78 -9.00 75.35
CA ALA A 31 67.94 -8.35 76.65
C ALA A 31 66.74 -7.46 76.99
N LEU A 32 66.18 -6.74 76.01
CA LEU A 32 64.97 -5.93 76.20
C LEU A 32 63.72 -6.79 76.47
N MET A 33 63.52 -7.88 75.71
CA MET A 33 62.42 -8.83 75.95
C MET A 33 62.49 -9.42 77.35
N ARG A 34 63.68 -9.84 77.81
CA ARG A 34 63.85 -10.40 79.15
C ARG A 34 63.51 -9.38 80.23
N ARG A 35 63.94 -8.12 80.07
CA ARG A 35 63.62 -7.05 81.00
C ARG A 35 62.13 -6.69 81.00
N ALA A 36 61.47 -6.75 79.85
CA ALA A 36 60.02 -6.56 79.75
C ALA A 36 59.24 -7.69 80.45
N ILE A 37 59.68 -8.95 80.29
CA ILE A 37 59.06 -10.10 80.97
C ILE A 37 59.30 -10.03 82.48
N GLU A 38 60.51 -9.69 82.92
CA GLU A 38 60.82 -9.52 84.35
C GLU A 38 59.99 -8.36 84.95
N GLY A 39 59.78 -7.27 84.21
CA GLY A 39 58.87 -6.19 84.60
C GLY A 39 57.41 -6.63 84.73
N LEU A 40 56.89 -7.37 83.74
CA LEU A 40 55.52 -7.87 83.75
C LEU A 40 55.28 -8.92 84.86
N ALA A 41 56.29 -9.73 85.16
CA ALA A 41 56.24 -10.72 86.23
C ALA A 41 56.30 -10.07 87.63
N ALA A 42 57.10 -9.01 87.80
CA ALA A 42 57.16 -8.24 89.04
C ALA A 42 55.83 -7.51 89.32
N GLU A 43 55.17 -6.99 88.29
CA GLU A 43 53.84 -6.39 88.39
C GLU A 43 52.77 -7.44 88.74
N ARG A 44 52.84 -8.65 88.16
CA ARG A 44 51.89 -9.75 88.45
C ARG A 44 52.02 -10.33 89.86
N ALA A 45 53.18 -10.23 90.50
CA ALA A 45 53.39 -10.73 91.86
C ALA A 45 52.76 -9.84 92.95
N SER A 46 52.37 -8.60 92.62
CA SER A 46 51.69 -7.67 93.53
C SER A 46 50.17 -7.55 93.31
N ILE A 47 49.61 -8.35 92.38
CA ILE A 47 48.17 -8.35 92.08
C ILE A 47 47.47 -9.38 92.98
N ASP A 48 46.73 -8.89 93.97
CA ASP A 48 45.75 -9.66 94.72
C ASP A 48 44.61 -10.07 93.77
N VAL A 49 44.33 -11.38 93.65
CA VAL A 49 43.31 -11.91 92.73
C VAL A 49 41.95 -11.85 93.43
N PRO A 50 40.99 -11.02 92.97
CA PRO A 50 39.65 -10.99 93.56
C PRO A 50 38.95 -12.34 93.40
N ASP A 51 38.19 -12.77 94.40
CA ASP A 51 37.40 -14.00 94.31
C ASP A 51 36.23 -13.82 93.34
N TYR A 52 36.37 -14.34 92.12
CA TYR A 52 35.34 -14.31 91.07
C TYR A 52 34.36 -15.50 91.11
N SER A 53 34.41 -16.34 92.16
CA SER A 53 33.52 -17.50 92.28
C SER A 53 32.04 -17.10 92.30
N GLU A 54 31.70 -15.99 92.95
CA GLU A 54 30.34 -15.43 92.98
C GLU A 54 29.90 -14.96 91.59
N THR A 55 30.78 -14.24 90.87
CA THR A 55 30.48 -13.72 89.54
C THR A 55 30.35 -14.84 88.51
N LEU A 56 31.18 -15.88 88.61
CA LEU A 56 31.07 -17.09 87.80
C LEU A 56 29.79 -17.89 88.11
N GLY A 57 29.35 -17.92 89.38
CA GLY A 57 28.06 -18.48 89.78
C GLY A 57 26.89 -17.78 89.10
N HIS A 58 26.90 -16.44 89.05
CA HIS A 58 25.90 -15.65 88.34
C HIS A 58 25.91 -15.89 86.83
N ILE A 59 27.08 -16.05 86.22
CA ILE A 59 27.19 -16.35 84.79
C ILE A 59 26.64 -17.75 84.49
N ALA A 60 26.98 -18.75 85.30
CA ALA A 60 26.46 -20.11 85.17
C ALA A 60 24.93 -20.15 85.31
N GLN A 61 24.38 -19.41 86.26
CA GLN A 61 22.93 -19.30 86.47
C GLN A 61 22.23 -18.57 85.30
N GLY A 62 22.88 -17.57 84.71
CA GLY A 62 22.41 -16.90 83.50
C GLY A 62 22.36 -17.83 82.28
N LEU A 63 23.38 -18.67 82.10
CA LEU A 63 23.43 -19.67 81.03
C LEU A 63 22.33 -20.73 81.17
N ASP A 64 22.06 -21.19 82.39
CA ASP A 64 20.99 -22.17 82.65
C ASP A 64 19.59 -21.57 82.35
N GLY A 65 19.38 -20.30 82.73
CA GLY A 65 18.17 -19.56 82.37
C GLY A 65 18.00 -19.34 80.86
N ILE A 66 19.10 -19.13 80.12
CA ILE A 66 19.07 -19.03 78.66
C ILE A 66 18.71 -20.38 78.02
N ASN A 67 19.32 -21.47 78.49
CA ASN A 67 19.04 -22.81 78.00
C ASN A 67 17.56 -23.18 78.19
N GLY A 68 17.00 -22.92 79.38
CA GLY A 68 15.58 -23.14 79.65
C GLY A 68 14.64 -22.33 78.74
N ARG A 69 15.01 -21.08 78.40
CA ARG A 69 14.24 -20.26 77.45
C ARG A 69 14.33 -20.78 76.02
N ILE A 70 15.51 -21.26 75.60
CA ILE A 70 15.68 -21.86 74.27
C ILE A 70 14.82 -23.13 74.16
N ASP A 71 14.84 -24.01 75.16
CA ASP A 71 14.00 -25.20 75.17
C ASP A 71 12.51 -24.86 75.14
N GLN A 72 12.09 -23.81 75.85
CA GLN A 72 10.71 -23.35 75.81
C GLN A 72 10.32 -22.81 74.43
N ILE A 73 11.20 -22.03 73.78
CA ILE A 73 10.98 -21.49 72.44
C ILE A 73 10.96 -22.61 71.40
N VAL A 74 11.92 -23.53 71.44
CA VAL A 74 11.98 -24.68 70.54
C VAL A 74 10.75 -25.58 70.74
N GLY A 75 10.35 -25.83 71.99
CA GLY A 75 9.13 -26.55 72.32
C GLY A 75 7.85 -25.87 71.80
N ALA A 76 7.79 -24.54 71.86
CA ALA A 76 6.67 -23.77 71.31
C ALA A 76 6.65 -23.78 69.78
N ILE A 77 7.80 -23.69 69.12
CA ILE A 77 7.92 -23.75 67.66
C ILE A 77 7.52 -25.12 67.14
N VAL A 78 8.04 -26.20 67.74
CA VAL A 78 7.73 -27.59 67.36
C VAL A 78 6.24 -27.91 67.57
N LYS A 79 5.60 -27.29 68.57
CA LYS A 79 4.16 -27.46 68.83
C LYS A 79 3.27 -26.48 68.04
N SER A 80 3.84 -25.54 67.28
CA SER A 80 3.06 -24.58 66.51
C SER A 80 2.55 -25.18 65.20
N PRO A 81 1.26 -25.02 64.85
CA PRO A 81 0.66 -25.58 63.63
C PRO A 81 1.15 -24.88 62.35
N ALA A 82 1.99 -23.85 62.46
CA ALA A 82 2.60 -23.16 61.32
C ALA A 82 3.58 -24.05 60.53
N LEU A 83 4.18 -25.07 61.16
CA LEU A 83 5.03 -26.05 60.48
C LEU A 83 4.23 -27.16 59.76
N ALA A 84 2.91 -27.23 59.96
CA ALA A 84 2.04 -28.21 59.27
C ALA A 84 1.66 -27.76 57.85
N MET A 85 1.73 -26.46 57.53
CA MET A 85 1.63 -25.97 56.15
C MET A 85 3.02 -25.92 55.51
N THR A 86 3.40 -27.01 54.86
CA THR A 86 4.65 -27.07 54.11
C THR A 86 4.57 -26.14 52.88
N PRO A 87 5.66 -25.45 52.48
CA PRO A 87 5.69 -24.63 51.27
C PRO A 87 5.25 -25.38 50.00
N ALA A 88 5.46 -26.71 49.98
CA ALA A 88 5.00 -27.60 48.92
C ALA A 88 3.46 -27.73 48.83
N GLN A 89 2.74 -27.63 49.95
CA GLN A 89 1.28 -27.66 49.95
C GLN A 89 0.67 -26.33 49.48
N ILE A 90 1.32 -25.21 49.81
CA ILE A 90 0.92 -23.87 49.33
C ILE A 90 1.13 -23.77 47.82
N SER A 91 2.27 -24.23 47.29
CA SER A 91 2.51 -24.23 45.84
C SER A 91 1.58 -25.19 45.10
N ALA A 92 1.24 -26.34 45.68
CA ALA A 92 0.28 -27.27 45.11
C ALA A 92 -1.15 -26.70 45.07
N GLN A 93 -1.58 -25.96 46.09
CA GLN A 93 -2.89 -25.28 46.09
C GLN A 93 -2.94 -24.12 45.10
N ILE A 94 -1.88 -23.30 45.03
CA ILE A 94 -1.77 -22.23 44.03
C ILE A 94 -1.77 -22.81 42.62
N GLY A 95 -1.08 -23.93 42.39
CA GLY A 95 -1.07 -24.62 41.10
C GLY A 95 -2.47 -25.08 40.68
N ARG A 96 -3.23 -25.70 41.59
CA ARG A 96 -4.61 -26.17 41.32
C ARG A 96 -5.58 -25.02 41.08
N ALA A 97 -5.54 -23.98 41.93
CA ALA A 97 -6.36 -22.79 41.75
C ALA A 97 -6.01 -22.04 40.45
N ALA A 98 -4.72 -21.96 40.10
CA ALA A 98 -4.28 -21.35 38.84
C ALA A 98 -4.72 -22.15 37.61
N THR A 99 -4.75 -23.50 37.68
CA THR A 99 -5.24 -24.32 36.56
C THR A 99 -6.76 -24.22 36.37
N GLU A 100 -7.52 -24.10 37.45
CA GLU A 100 -8.98 -23.95 37.40
C GLU A 100 -9.40 -22.57 36.88
N VAL A 101 -8.70 -21.51 37.31
CA VAL A 101 -8.92 -20.16 36.78
C VAL A 101 -8.53 -20.09 35.31
N ARG A 102 -7.40 -20.69 34.89
CA ARG A 102 -6.99 -20.70 33.48
C ARG A 102 -7.94 -21.50 32.59
N SER A 103 -8.50 -22.62 33.05
CA SER A 103 -9.45 -23.40 32.25
C SER A 103 -10.76 -22.64 32.05
N ALA A 104 -11.25 -21.95 33.08
CA ALA A 104 -12.40 -21.06 32.99
C ALA A 104 -12.15 -19.88 32.03
N ASP A 105 -10.98 -19.26 32.10
CA ASP A 105 -10.58 -18.16 31.20
C ASP A 105 -10.43 -18.64 29.75
N HIS A 106 -9.85 -19.83 29.53
CA HIS A 106 -9.75 -20.44 28.21
C HIS A 106 -11.12 -20.78 27.62
N ALA A 107 -12.06 -21.26 28.44
CA ALA A 107 -13.43 -21.53 28.00
C ALA A 107 -14.18 -20.24 27.64
N ALA A 108 -14.04 -19.18 28.45
CA ALA A 108 -14.62 -17.87 28.16
C ALA A 108 -14.04 -17.25 26.88
N LEU A 109 -12.72 -17.28 26.71
CA LEU A 109 -12.03 -16.81 25.51
C LEU A 109 -12.42 -17.62 24.26
N ALA A 110 -12.55 -18.95 24.38
CA ALA A 110 -12.99 -19.79 23.27
C ALA A 110 -14.42 -19.47 22.85
N THR A 111 -15.31 -19.21 23.81
CA THR A 111 -16.70 -18.82 23.57
C THR A 111 -16.78 -17.46 22.89
N ALA A 112 -16.08 -16.45 23.43
CA ALA A 112 -16.01 -15.12 22.82
C ALA A 112 -15.39 -15.15 21.41
N THR A 113 -14.35 -15.95 21.19
CA THR A 113 -13.73 -16.11 19.87
C THR A 113 -14.67 -16.78 18.87
N ASN A 114 -15.45 -17.76 19.32
CA ASN A 114 -16.44 -18.43 18.47
C ASN A 114 -17.59 -17.49 18.09
N GLU A 115 -18.10 -16.70 19.02
CA GLU A 115 -19.11 -15.67 18.75
C GLU A 115 -18.58 -14.60 17.78
N MET A 116 -17.36 -14.10 18.00
CA MET A 116 -16.72 -13.15 17.09
C MET A 116 -16.51 -13.74 15.69
N LYS A 117 -16.12 -15.00 15.57
CA LYS A 117 -16.01 -15.69 14.28
C LYS A 117 -17.38 -15.86 13.61
N GLN A 118 -18.44 -16.09 14.38
CA GLN A 118 -19.79 -16.24 13.85
C GLN A 118 -20.33 -14.90 13.32
N GLN A 119 -20.17 -13.82 14.10
CA GLN A 119 -20.51 -12.46 13.68
C GLN A 119 -19.67 -12.02 12.47
N ALA A 120 -18.37 -12.32 12.47
CA ALA A 120 -17.49 -12.01 11.33
C ALA A 120 -17.93 -12.75 10.05
N ARG A 121 -18.39 -14.01 10.15
CA ARG A 121 -18.92 -14.76 8.99
C ARG A 121 -20.19 -14.14 8.43
N GLU A 122 -21.10 -13.68 9.28
CA GLU A 122 -22.32 -12.99 8.85
C GLU A 122 -22.00 -11.62 8.21
N LEU A 123 -21.13 -10.83 8.83
CA LEU A 123 -20.62 -9.56 8.28
C LEU A 123 -19.89 -9.77 6.94
N HIS A 124 -19.06 -10.80 6.81
CA HIS A 124 -18.41 -11.12 5.55
C HIS A 124 -19.39 -11.59 4.48
N GLY A 125 -20.47 -12.30 4.84
CA GLY A 125 -21.55 -12.65 3.92
C GLY A 125 -22.25 -11.42 3.35
N VAL A 126 -22.62 -10.47 4.22
CA VAL A 126 -23.29 -9.22 3.83
C VAL A 126 -22.36 -8.33 3.01
N VAL A 127 -21.10 -8.13 3.45
CA VAL A 127 -20.13 -7.28 2.73
C VAL A 127 -19.72 -7.88 1.38
N ARG A 128 -19.61 -9.21 1.28
CA ARG A 128 -19.32 -9.88 0.00
C ARG A 128 -20.51 -9.80 -0.95
N SER A 129 -21.74 -9.88 -0.45
CA SER A 129 -22.96 -9.67 -1.26
C SER A 129 -23.10 -8.22 -1.76
N ALA A 130 -22.76 -7.24 -0.93
CA ALA A 130 -22.80 -5.82 -1.31
C ALA A 130 -21.75 -5.47 -2.37
N ARG A 131 -20.51 -5.96 -2.22
CA ARG A 131 -19.45 -5.76 -3.24
C ARG A 131 -19.69 -6.53 -4.54
N ALA A 132 -20.32 -7.71 -4.47
CA ALA A 132 -20.69 -8.44 -5.68
C ALA A 132 -21.77 -7.70 -6.45
N ALA A 133 -22.76 -7.11 -5.77
CA ALA A 133 -23.85 -6.38 -6.39
C ALA A 133 -23.39 -5.13 -7.17
N GLU A 134 -22.44 -4.34 -6.63
CA GLU A 134 -21.88 -3.17 -7.36
C GLU A 134 -21.11 -3.58 -8.61
N LYS A 135 -20.26 -4.60 -8.50
CA LYS A 135 -19.40 -5.02 -9.62
C LYS A 135 -20.17 -5.71 -10.75
N GLN A 136 -21.30 -6.31 -10.41
CA GLN A 136 -22.21 -6.97 -11.36
C GLN A 136 -23.06 -5.92 -12.10
N ARG A 137 -23.53 -4.87 -11.40
CA ARG A 137 -24.24 -3.72 -11.98
C ARG A 137 -23.40 -2.94 -12.98
N ASP A 138 -22.13 -2.66 -12.66
CA ASP A 138 -21.24 -1.93 -13.58
C ASP A 138 -21.01 -2.68 -14.89
N ARG A 139 -20.96 -4.02 -14.83
CA ARG A 139 -20.76 -4.85 -16.02
C ARG A 139 -21.99 -4.85 -16.93
N GLU A 140 -23.18 -4.95 -16.35
CA GLU A 140 -24.45 -4.85 -17.11
C GLU A 140 -24.65 -3.46 -17.71
N LEU A 141 -24.32 -2.40 -16.96
CA LEU A 141 -24.35 -1.03 -17.48
C LEU A 141 -23.37 -0.81 -18.62
N TRP A 142 -22.15 -1.38 -18.53
CA TRP A 142 -21.17 -1.31 -19.62
C TRP A 142 -21.60 -2.06 -20.87
N PHE A 143 -22.19 -3.25 -20.74
CA PHE A 143 -22.74 -3.98 -21.89
C PHE A 143 -23.97 -3.28 -22.48
N GLY A 144 -24.85 -2.74 -21.65
CA GLY A 144 -26.00 -1.96 -22.10
C GLY A 144 -25.59 -0.69 -22.84
N LEU A 145 -24.67 0.10 -22.25
CA LEU A 145 -24.15 1.32 -22.85
C LEU A 145 -23.33 1.03 -24.12
N GLY A 146 -22.45 0.02 -24.08
CA GLY A 146 -21.65 -0.38 -25.22
C GLY A 146 -22.51 -0.89 -26.38
N GLY A 147 -23.49 -1.76 -26.10
CA GLY A 147 -24.44 -2.25 -27.09
C GLY A 147 -25.31 -1.14 -27.67
N PHE A 148 -25.75 -0.20 -26.84
CA PHE A 148 -26.51 0.97 -27.29
C PHE A 148 -25.67 1.86 -28.23
N LEU A 149 -24.44 2.20 -27.86
CA LEU A 149 -23.56 3.02 -28.70
C LEU A 149 -23.24 2.34 -30.03
N ILE A 150 -22.96 1.03 -30.02
CA ILE A 150 -22.74 0.26 -31.25
C ILE A 150 -24.01 0.22 -32.10
N GLY A 151 -25.17 0.01 -31.49
CA GLY A 151 -26.46 0.02 -32.19
C GLY A 151 -26.77 1.35 -32.86
N VAL A 152 -26.52 2.47 -32.16
CA VAL A 152 -26.67 3.83 -32.72
C VAL A 152 -25.71 4.04 -33.89
N LEU A 153 -24.42 3.70 -33.71
CA LEU A 153 -23.42 3.84 -34.77
C LEU A 153 -23.83 3.03 -36.02
N LEU A 154 -24.21 1.77 -35.81
CA LEU A 154 -24.64 0.88 -36.88
C LEU A 154 -25.90 1.40 -37.59
N TRP A 155 -26.88 1.91 -36.84
CA TRP A 155 -28.11 2.48 -37.40
C TRP A 155 -27.86 3.74 -38.24
N THR A 156 -26.91 4.59 -37.84
CA THR A 156 -26.58 5.81 -38.59
C THR A 156 -25.74 5.55 -39.84
N PHE A 157 -24.86 4.55 -39.80
CA PHE A 157 -23.89 4.30 -40.86
C PHE A 157 -24.39 3.35 -41.94
N LEU A 158 -25.16 2.32 -41.55
CA LEU A 158 -25.70 1.33 -42.49
C LEU A 158 -26.51 1.94 -43.63
N PRO A 159 -27.45 2.89 -43.41
CA PRO A 159 -28.30 3.39 -44.50
C PRO A 159 -27.49 4.07 -45.60
N GLY A 160 -26.48 4.87 -45.24
CA GLY A 160 -25.64 5.58 -46.20
C GLY A 160 -24.69 4.66 -46.97
N MET A 161 -24.11 3.67 -46.29
CA MET A 161 -23.18 2.72 -46.92
C MET A 161 -23.91 1.70 -47.81
N VAL A 162 -25.03 1.16 -47.33
CA VAL A 162 -25.85 0.18 -48.08
C VAL A 162 -26.44 0.85 -49.33
N ALA A 163 -26.90 2.11 -49.22
CA ALA A 163 -27.44 2.85 -50.35
C ALA A 163 -26.42 3.13 -51.47
N ARG A 164 -25.12 3.12 -51.15
CA ARG A 164 -24.04 3.39 -52.13
C ARG A 164 -23.43 2.14 -52.73
N GLU A 165 -23.21 1.09 -51.94
CA GLU A 165 -22.38 -0.05 -52.35
C GLU A 165 -23.19 -1.32 -52.70
N ILE A 166 -24.39 -1.47 -52.13
CA ILE A 166 -25.14 -2.75 -52.19
C ILE A 166 -26.42 -2.60 -53.02
N ALA A 167 -26.98 -1.40 -53.13
CA ALA A 167 -28.20 -1.17 -53.88
C ALA A 167 -27.98 -1.29 -55.40
N PRO A 168 -28.75 -2.12 -56.12
CA PRO A 168 -28.71 -2.16 -57.59
C PRO A 168 -29.05 -0.78 -58.17
N ALA A 169 -28.32 -0.38 -59.23
CA ALA A 169 -28.54 0.91 -59.90
C ALA A 169 -30.00 1.10 -60.42
N SER A 170 -30.76 0.02 -60.59
CA SER A 170 -32.17 0.08 -60.97
C SER A 170 -33.08 0.70 -59.91
N TRP A 171 -32.66 0.72 -58.63
CA TRP A 171 -33.49 1.20 -57.52
C TRP A 171 -33.43 2.72 -57.31
N ARG A 172 -32.37 3.39 -57.80
CA ARG A 172 -32.17 4.85 -57.73
C ARG A 172 -32.40 5.44 -56.33
N TRP A 173 -31.93 4.72 -55.32
CA TRP A 173 -32.10 5.08 -53.90
C TRP A 173 -31.47 6.43 -53.55
N PRO A 174 -30.24 6.74 -53.99
CA PRO A 174 -29.62 8.05 -53.73
C PRO A 174 -30.45 9.20 -54.32
N GLU A 175 -30.94 9.06 -55.55
CA GLU A 175 -31.72 10.08 -56.24
C GLU A 175 -33.09 10.28 -55.59
N ARG A 176 -33.74 9.20 -55.17
CA ARG A 176 -35.00 9.27 -54.41
C ARG A 176 -34.81 9.86 -53.02
N MET A 177 -33.70 9.55 -52.33
CA MET A 177 -33.36 10.17 -51.06
C MET A 177 -33.13 11.67 -51.23
N ALA A 178 -32.35 12.09 -52.23
CA ALA A 178 -32.08 13.50 -52.48
C ALA A 178 -33.38 14.29 -52.76
N ALA A 179 -34.25 13.74 -53.61
CA ALA A 179 -35.57 14.32 -53.89
C ALA A 179 -36.45 14.38 -52.63
N GLY A 180 -36.47 13.30 -51.84
CA GLY A 180 -37.21 13.24 -50.58
C GLY A 180 -36.68 14.19 -49.50
N MET A 181 -35.36 14.40 -49.42
CA MET A 181 -34.75 15.36 -48.48
C MET A 181 -35.08 16.81 -48.84
N LEU A 182 -35.22 17.11 -50.13
CA LEU A 182 -35.61 18.42 -50.63
C LEU A 182 -37.14 18.62 -50.64
N ASP A 183 -37.92 17.58 -50.31
CA ASP A 183 -39.38 17.55 -50.43
C ASP A 183 -39.88 18.02 -51.81
N MET A 184 -39.15 17.60 -52.86
CA MET A 184 -39.41 17.99 -54.24
C MET A 184 -39.50 16.75 -55.14
N PRO A 185 -40.25 16.82 -56.25
CA PRO A 185 -40.19 15.78 -57.26
C PRO A 185 -38.77 15.68 -57.84
N MET A 186 -38.37 14.49 -58.33
CA MET A 186 -36.98 14.22 -58.71
C MET A 186 -36.41 15.21 -59.74
N TRP A 187 -37.22 15.67 -60.69
CA TRP A 187 -36.79 16.62 -61.71
C TRP A 187 -36.50 18.00 -61.12
N GLU A 188 -37.42 18.50 -60.30
CA GLU A 188 -37.31 19.77 -59.58
C GLU A 188 -36.13 19.74 -58.61
N ALA A 189 -35.98 18.65 -57.84
CA ALA A 189 -34.84 18.44 -56.96
C ALA A 189 -33.51 18.48 -57.73
N GLY A 190 -33.43 17.82 -58.88
CA GLY A 190 -32.25 17.86 -59.75
C GLY A 190 -31.97 19.27 -60.29
N SER A 191 -33.00 19.97 -60.76
CA SER A 191 -32.88 21.36 -61.23
C SER A 191 -32.44 22.31 -60.13
N HIS A 192 -32.96 22.13 -58.91
CA HIS A 192 -32.62 22.91 -57.75
C HIS A 192 -31.17 22.69 -57.35
N LEU A 193 -30.70 21.44 -57.33
CA LEU A 193 -29.29 21.12 -57.05
C LEU A 193 -28.35 21.74 -58.09
N MET A 194 -28.66 21.59 -59.39
CA MET A 194 -27.85 22.17 -60.47
C MET A 194 -27.80 23.70 -60.40
N ALA A 195 -28.94 24.34 -60.12
CA ALA A 195 -29.03 25.80 -59.96
C ALA A 195 -28.30 26.30 -58.71
N THR A 196 -28.33 25.53 -57.61
CA THR A 196 -27.67 25.87 -56.34
C THR A 196 -26.16 25.73 -56.44
N ASP A 197 -25.66 24.69 -57.11
CA ASP A 197 -24.22 24.44 -57.28
C ASP A 197 -23.57 25.47 -58.20
N SER A 198 -24.16 25.72 -59.38
CA SER A 198 -23.62 26.69 -60.33
C SER A 198 -24.71 27.45 -61.10
N PRO A 199 -25.14 28.62 -60.60
CA PRO A 199 -26.18 29.43 -61.24
C PRO A 199 -25.85 29.83 -62.69
N ALA A 200 -24.57 30.10 -62.99
CA ALA A 200 -24.12 30.47 -64.33
C ALA A 200 -24.29 29.30 -65.32
N SER A 201 -23.87 28.09 -64.95
CA SER A 201 -24.03 26.88 -65.76
C SER A 201 -25.50 26.53 -65.96
N TRP A 202 -26.31 26.65 -64.90
CA TRP A 202 -27.76 26.45 -64.97
C TRP A 202 -28.43 27.43 -65.94
N ASN A 203 -28.10 28.72 -65.86
CA ASN A 203 -28.62 29.72 -66.80
C ASN A 203 -28.20 29.44 -68.25
N GLY A 204 -26.97 28.93 -68.46
CA GLY A 204 -26.52 28.45 -69.77
C GLY A 204 -27.37 27.28 -70.30
N LEU A 205 -27.69 26.31 -69.44
CA LEU A 205 -28.56 25.18 -69.78
C LEU A 205 -29.99 25.62 -70.10
N VAL A 206 -30.58 26.48 -69.26
CA VAL A 206 -31.94 27.01 -69.44
C VAL A 206 -32.05 27.85 -70.71
N SER A 207 -31.07 28.70 -71.00
CA SER A 207 -31.07 29.50 -72.24
C SER A 207 -30.95 28.62 -73.49
N SER A 208 -30.12 27.59 -73.46
CA SER A 208 -30.01 26.59 -74.53
C SER A 208 -31.31 25.83 -74.74
N SER A 209 -31.95 25.38 -73.65
CA SER A 209 -33.25 24.70 -73.68
C SER A 209 -34.36 25.58 -74.27
N ARG A 210 -34.40 26.88 -73.93
CA ARG A 210 -35.35 27.84 -74.53
C ARG A 210 -35.13 27.98 -76.03
N ILE A 211 -33.89 28.06 -76.50
CA ILE A 211 -33.57 28.11 -77.94
C ILE A 211 -34.01 26.81 -78.63
N MET A 212 -33.72 25.64 -78.06
CA MET A 212 -34.13 24.36 -78.62
C MET A 212 -35.66 24.23 -78.69
N SER A 213 -36.35 24.63 -77.63
CA SER A 213 -37.82 24.60 -77.58
C SER A 213 -38.46 25.55 -78.61
N ALA A 214 -37.92 26.76 -78.78
CA ALA A 214 -38.40 27.72 -79.77
C ALA A 214 -38.14 27.28 -81.21
N ASN A 215 -37.17 26.39 -81.43
CA ASN A 215 -36.78 25.87 -82.74
C ASN A 215 -37.11 24.38 -82.93
N SER A 216 -37.96 23.80 -82.07
CA SER A 216 -38.19 22.36 -81.96
C SER A 216 -38.55 21.70 -83.29
N GLU A 217 -39.49 22.27 -84.03
CA GLU A 217 -39.94 21.76 -85.33
C GLU A 217 -38.83 21.82 -86.40
N THR A 218 -38.05 22.91 -86.42
CA THR A 218 -36.91 23.05 -87.34
C THR A 218 -35.82 22.05 -87.02
N ILE A 219 -35.49 21.88 -85.74
CA ILE A 219 -34.50 20.91 -85.26
C ILE A 219 -34.95 19.49 -85.59
N GLU A 220 -36.23 19.16 -85.41
CA GLU A 220 -36.76 17.82 -85.73
C GLU A 220 -36.64 17.52 -87.23
N ARG A 221 -37.00 18.47 -88.10
CA ARG A 221 -36.82 18.33 -89.56
C ARG A 221 -35.35 18.12 -89.93
N CYS A 222 -34.48 18.92 -89.34
CA CYS A 222 -33.04 18.84 -89.53
C CYS A 222 -32.47 17.49 -89.09
N GLN A 223 -32.91 16.98 -87.94
CA GLN A 223 -32.50 15.68 -87.44
C GLN A 223 -32.96 14.56 -88.39
N LYS A 224 -34.20 14.64 -88.91
CA LYS A 224 -34.70 13.69 -89.91
C LYS A 224 -33.89 13.75 -91.21
N ALA A 225 -33.50 14.95 -91.66
CA ALA A 225 -32.66 15.11 -92.85
C ALA A 225 -31.25 14.54 -92.63
N ALA A 226 -30.62 14.83 -91.48
CA ALA A 226 -29.32 14.28 -91.10
C ALA A 226 -29.36 12.74 -91.05
N ASN A 227 -30.37 12.16 -90.40
CA ASN A 227 -30.52 10.71 -90.29
C ASN A 227 -30.75 10.04 -91.67
N ARG A 228 -31.40 10.73 -92.61
CA ARG A 228 -31.61 10.22 -93.98
C ARG A 228 -30.34 10.30 -94.83
N ALA A 229 -29.56 11.36 -94.67
CA ALA A 229 -28.33 11.57 -95.42
C ALA A 229 -27.13 10.81 -94.82
N GLY A 230 -27.20 10.43 -93.54
CA GLY A 230 -26.10 9.80 -92.82
C GLY A 230 -24.93 10.74 -92.52
N GLU A 231 -25.11 12.04 -92.77
CA GLU A 231 -24.08 13.07 -92.63
C GLU A 231 -24.63 14.30 -91.86
N PRO A 232 -23.75 15.11 -91.23
CA PRO A 232 -24.14 16.34 -90.59
C PRO A 232 -24.73 17.34 -91.60
N VAL A 233 -25.92 17.87 -91.31
CA VAL A 233 -26.58 18.89 -92.15
C VAL A 233 -26.52 20.27 -91.51
N ARG A 234 -26.40 21.31 -92.34
CA ARG A 234 -26.47 22.70 -91.86
C ARG A 234 -27.93 23.10 -91.64
N CYS A 235 -28.22 23.65 -90.46
CA CYS A 235 -29.55 24.13 -90.10
C CYS A 235 -29.53 25.54 -89.55
N THR A 236 -30.49 26.34 -89.99
CA THR A 236 -30.67 27.71 -89.55
C THR A 236 -31.70 27.74 -88.44
N ILE A 237 -31.26 28.13 -87.25
CA ILE A 237 -32.13 28.35 -86.08
C ILE A 237 -32.39 29.84 -85.89
N ARG A 238 -33.52 30.17 -85.29
CA ARG A 238 -33.87 31.53 -84.87
C ARG A 238 -33.46 31.73 -83.42
N ILE A 239 -32.70 32.79 -83.17
CA ILE A 239 -32.31 33.21 -81.82
C ILE A 239 -33.09 34.48 -81.51
N GLY A 240 -33.89 34.47 -80.44
CA GLY A 240 -34.60 35.66 -79.97
C GLY A 240 -33.65 36.66 -79.32
N ALA A 241 -34.00 37.95 -79.35
CA ALA A 241 -33.22 38.98 -78.68
C ALA A 241 -33.16 38.73 -77.16
N ALA A 242 -31.99 38.92 -76.55
CA ALA A 242 -31.82 38.86 -75.11
C ALA A 242 -32.54 40.05 -74.46
N SER A 243 -33.81 39.88 -74.10
CA SER A 243 -34.54 40.89 -73.32
C SER A 243 -34.06 40.86 -71.87
N GLY A 244 -33.05 41.69 -71.54
CA GLY A 244 -32.66 41.93 -70.15
C GLY A 244 -31.22 42.39 -69.91
N SER A 245 -30.76 43.49 -70.52
CA SER A 245 -29.58 44.23 -70.03
C SER A 245 -29.43 45.64 -70.63
N VAL A 246 -30.53 46.38 -70.83
CA VAL A 246 -30.45 47.79 -71.29
C VAL A 246 -31.11 48.69 -70.26
N GLU A 247 -30.52 48.79 -69.05
CA GLU A 247 -30.93 49.83 -68.09
C GLU A 247 -29.86 50.18 -67.04
N ALA A 248 -28.58 50.26 -67.43
CA ALA A 248 -27.50 50.67 -66.51
C ALA A 248 -26.43 51.58 -67.15
N GLY A 249 -26.78 52.37 -68.17
CA GLY A 249 -25.83 53.20 -68.91
C GLY A 249 -26.25 54.63 -69.21
N ARG A 250 -27.34 55.13 -68.61
CA ARG A 250 -27.77 56.53 -68.79
C ARG A 250 -27.98 57.21 -67.45
N LYS A 251 -26.88 57.62 -66.83
CA LYS A 251 -26.78 58.82 -65.97
C LYS A 251 -25.30 59.03 -65.59
N GLN A 252 -24.60 59.78 -66.43
CA GLN A 252 -23.52 60.67 -66.00
C GLN A 252 -23.42 61.76 -67.06
N ASP A 253 -24.35 62.71 -66.96
CA ASP A 253 -24.12 64.07 -67.43
C ASP A 253 -23.09 64.69 -66.47
N GLN A 254 -21.87 64.91 -66.97
CA GLN A 254 -21.02 66.04 -66.62
C GLN A 254 -20.06 66.32 -67.77
#